data_AF-A0A2V9S4T1-F1
#
_entry.id   AF-A0A2V9S4T1-F1
#
_cell.length_a   1.000
_cell.length_b   1.000
_cell.length_c   1.000
_cell.angle_alpha   90.00
_cell.angle_beta   90.00
_cell.angle_gamma   90.00
#
_symmetry.space_group_name_H-M   'P 1'
#
loop_
_entity.id
_entity.type
_entity.pdbx_description
1 polymer ?
#
loop_
_entity_poly.entity_id
_entity_poly.type
_entity_poly.pdbx_seq_one_letter_code
_entity_poly.pdbx_strand_id
1 'polypeptide(L)'
;MRPPQVESNTAKKEKDMKRSLWILGVAVALMVAWSIGLVQGQTKHAAAKKVVFASAEKAEYKQMGAAQGVTQAVIWGDPDKGAHATFTKFVPGYDAGMHTHTNDVWIVGMKGAYLYKDDAGEKRVGPGDFLRVPGGHKHWSGGDKAEGALFYEESSGKFDLIPAK
;
A
#
# COMPACT_ATOMS: atom_id res chain seq x y z
N MET A 1 16.35 77.69 8.02
CA MET A 1 15.13 76.84 8.12
C MET A 1 15.38 75.51 7.42
N ARG A 2 15.33 74.39 8.15
CA ARG A 2 15.12 73.04 7.62
C ARG A 2 14.30 72.25 8.65
N PRO A 3 13.06 71.81 8.35
CA PRO A 3 12.35 70.79 9.13
C PRO A 3 12.76 69.39 8.62
N PRO A 4 12.30 68.27 9.23
CA PRO A 4 12.90 67.64 10.40
C PRO A 4 13.48 66.23 10.11
N GLN A 5 14.52 65.83 10.85
CA GLN A 5 15.02 64.43 10.91
C GLN A 5 14.10 63.47 11.72
N VAL A 6 13.00 63.99 12.28
CA VAL A 6 12.05 63.19 13.07
C VAL A 6 11.12 62.38 12.16
N GLU A 7 10.65 62.93 11.03
CA GLU A 7 9.75 62.25 10.09
C GLU A 7 10.38 61.02 9.41
N SER A 8 11.69 61.05 9.15
CA SER A 8 12.38 59.94 8.47
C SER A 8 12.49 58.70 9.36
N ASN A 9 12.69 58.88 10.67
CA ASN A 9 12.78 57.79 11.62
C ASN A 9 11.42 57.16 11.93
N THR A 10 10.34 57.96 12.01
CA THR A 10 8.97 57.44 12.14
C THR A 10 8.55 56.65 10.90
N ALA A 11 8.81 57.19 9.70
CA ALA A 11 8.47 56.51 8.45
C ALA A 11 9.23 55.18 8.27
N LYS A 12 10.51 55.13 8.68
CA LYS A 12 11.31 53.90 8.68
C LYS A 12 10.78 52.87 9.68
N LYS A 13 10.50 53.29 10.92
CA LYS A 13 9.95 52.43 11.98
C LYS A 13 8.57 51.88 11.61
N GLU A 14 7.73 52.68 10.96
CA GLU A 14 6.42 52.26 10.47
C GLU A 14 6.53 51.25 9.33
N LYS A 15 7.48 51.45 8.38
CA LYS A 15 7.75 50.50 7.29
C LYS A 15 8.27 49.16 7.81
N ASP A 16 9.16 49.19 8.81
CA ASP A 16 9.70 47.98 9.42
C ASP A 16 8.63 47.24 10.26
N MET A 17 7.78 47.98 10.98
CA MET A 17 6.63 47.41 11.70
C MET A 17 5.60 46.80 10.75
N LYS A 18 5.30 47.46 9.62
CA LYS A 18 4.44 46.91 8.56
C LYS A 18 5.04 45.63 7.98
N ARG A 19 6.33 45.61 7.67
CA ARG A 19 7.03 44.40 7.19
C ARG A 19 7.01 43.26 8.21
N SER A 20 7.20 43.56 9.49
CA SER A 20 7.13 42.56 10.56
C SER A 20 5.72 42.00 10.72
N LEU A 21 4.67 42.83 10.64
CA LEU A 21 3.28 42.36 10.64
C LEU A 21 2.97 41.50 9.41
N TRP A 22 3.48 41.87 8.22
CA TRP A 22 3.31 41.09 7.00
C TRP A 22 3.98 39.71 7.09
N ILE A 23 5.22 39.65 7.59
CA ILE A 23 5.94 38.38 7.77
C ILE A 23 5.21 37.49 8.79
N LEU A 24 4.74 38.07 9.90
CA LEU A 24 3.97 37.32 10.89
C LEU A 24 2.65 36.81 10.31
N GLY A 25 1.94 37.62 9.52
CA GLY A 25 0.72 37.21 8.83
C GLY A 25 0.94 36.04 7.87
N VAL A 26 2.03 36.06 7.09
CA VAL A 26 2.40 34.95 6.19
C VAL A 26 2.77 33.69 6.98
N ALA A 27 3.55 33.81 8.06
CA ALA A 27 3.92 32.67 8.89
C ALA A 27 2.69 32.01 9.54
N VAL A 28 1.74 32.80 10.06
CA VAL A 28 0.47 32.31 10.60
C VAL A 28 -0.37 31.64 9.51
N ALA A 29 -0.47 32.23 8.32
CA ALA A 29 -1.21 31.64 7.21
C ALA A 29 -0.61 30.28 6.76
N LEU A 30 0.71 30.16 6.72
CA LEU A 30 1.39 28.90 6.40
C LEU A 30 1.18 27.84 7.47
N MET A 31 1.22 28.20 8.76
CA MET A 31 0.92 27.25 9.85
C MET A 31 -0.55 26.78 9.84
N VAL A 32 -1.50 27.67 9.53
CA VAL A 32 -2.91 27.31 9.38
C VAL A 32 -3.11 26.39 8.17
N ALA A 33 -2.50 26.70 7.02
CA ALA A 33 -2.57 25.85 5.83
C ALA A 33 -1.96 24.46 6.07
N TRP A 34 -0.84 24.38 6.80
CA TRP A 34 -0.21 23.10 7.15
C TRP A 34 -1.08 22.29 8.12
N SER A 35 -1.70 22.95 9.10
CA SER A 35 -2.61 22.31 10.06
C SER A 35 -3.87 21.76 9.38
N ILE A 36 -4.45 22.51 8.43
CA ILE A 36 -5.59 22.04 7.62
C ILE A 36 -5.16 20.86 6.73
N GLY A 37 -3.96 20.90 6.14
CA GLY A 37 -3.41 19.79 5.36
C GLY A 37 -3.22 18.50 6.17
N LEU A 38 -2.75 18.61 7.41
CA LEU A 38 -2.62 17.47 8.33
C LEU A 38 -3.99 16.87 8.69
N VAL A 39 -4.98 17.71 9.03
CA VAL A 39 -6.35 17.28 9.36
C VAL A 39 -7.06 16.66 8.14
N GLN A 40 -6.89 17.23 6.94
CA GLN A 40 -7.44 16.68 5.70
C GLN A 40 -6.74 15.38 5.28
N GLY A 41 -5.44 15.23 5.55
CA GLY A 41 -4.71 13.97 5.37
C GLY A 41 -5.21 12.87 6.30
N GLN A 42 -5.39 13.17 7.59
CA GLN A 42 -5.91 12.22 8.57
C GLN A 42 -7.35 11.79 8.29
N THR A 43 -8.21 12.69 7.82
CA THR A 43 -9.61 12.38 7.50
C THR A 43 -9.77 11.52 6.24
N LYS A 44 -8.84 11.61 5.27
CA LYS A 44 -8.80 10.71 4.11
C LYS A 44 -8.27 9.30 4.44
N HIS A 45 -7.36 9.19 5.41
CA HIS A 45 -6.91 7.89 5.93
C HIS A 45 -7.91 7.25 6.91
N ALA A 46 -8.82 8.05 7.47
CA ALA A 46 -9.96 7.57 8.23
C ALA A 46 -11.15 7.19 7.32
N ALA A 47 -10.89 6.67 6.11
CA ALA A 47 -11.88 5.85 5.43
C ALA A 47 -12.34 4.78 6.42
N ALA A 48 -13.60 4.89 6.83
CA ALA A 48 -14.14 4.37 8.08
C ALA A 48 -13.69 2.94 8.41
N LYS A 49 -13.34 2.70 9.68
CA LYS A 49 -13.11 1.39 10.30
C LYS A 49 -14.39 0.53 10.26
N LYS A 50 -14.82 0.14 9.06
CA LYS A 50 -15.98 -0.71 8.83
C LYS A 50 -15.56 -2.16 9.00
N VAL A 51 -16.45 -2.97 9.55
CA VAL A 51 -16.29 -4.42 9.53
C VAL A 51 -16.22 -4.86 8.07
N VAL A 52 -15.17 -5.61 7.72
CA VAL A 52 -15.04 -6.24 6.40
C VAL A 52 -15.44 -7.69 6.55
N PHE A 53 -16.46 -8.09 5.80
CA PHE A 53 -16.86 -9.48 5.64
C PHE A 53 -16.78 -9.82 4.15
N ALA A 54 -16.05 -10.88 3.81
CA ALA A 54 -15.89 -11.32 2.44
C ALA A 54 -16.01 -12.85 2.35
N SER A 55 -16.76 -13.32 1.35
CA SER A 55 -16.90 -14.74 1.05
C SER A 55 -16.10 -15.05 -0.21
N ALA A 56 -15.09 -15.92 -0.10
CA ALA A 56 -14.28 -16.31 -1.25
C ALA A 56 -15.09 -16.99 -2.36
N GLU A 57 -16.20 -17.65 -2.02
CA GLU A 57 -17.11 -18.28 -2.98
C GLU A 57 -17.87 -17.23 -3.81
N LYS A 58 -18.33 -16.15 -3.18
CA LYS A 58 -19.17 -15.12 -3.80
C LYS A 58 -18.38 -13.91 -4.32
N ALA A 59 -17.06 -13.92 -4.16
CA ALA A 59 -16.22 -12.80 -4.54
C ALA A 59 -16.12 -12.64 -6.06
N GLU A 60 -15.95 -11.39 -6.52
CA GLU A 60 -15.77 -11.08 -7.93
C GLU A 60 -14.28 -11.17 -8.30
N TYR A 61 -13.90 -12.26 -8.96
CA TYR A 61 -12.53 -12.49 -9.39
C TYR A 61 -12.25 -11.82 -10.73
N LYS A 62 -11.17 -11.06 -10.80
CA LYS A 62 -10.67 -10.40 -12.00
C LYS A 62 -9.28 -10.91 -12.35
N GLN A 63 -8.99 -10.98 -13.64
CA GLN A 63 -7.67 -11.33 -14.15
C GLN A 63 -6.59 -10.42 -13.57
N MET A 64 -5.50 -10.98 -13.07
CA MET A 64 -4.40 -10.21 -12.49
C MET A 64 -3.44 -9.75 -13.60
N GLY A 65 -3.65 -8.54 -14.11
CA GLY A 65 -2.79 -7.94 -15.14
C GLY A 65 -2.50 -8.92 -16.31
N ALA A 66 -1.21 -9.10 -16.61
CA ALA A 66 -0.75 -10.03 -17.65
C ALA A 66 -0.58 -11.49 -17.19
N ALA A 67 -0.76 -11.79 -15.90
CA ALA A 67 -0.52 -13.12 -15.33
C ALA A 67 -1.66 -14.10 -15.67
N GLN A 68 -1.61 -14.67 -16.88
CA GLN A 68 -2.59 -15.66 -17.34
C GLN A 68 -2.73 -16.81 -16.34
N GLY A 69 -3.97 -17.19 -16.02
CA GLY A 69 -4.24 -18.26 -15.05
C GLY A 69 -4.26 -17.80 -13.59
N VAL A 70 -4.06 -16.50 -13.33
CA VAL A 70 -4.23 -15.89 -12.00
C VAL A 70 -5.40 -14.92 -12.00
N THR A 71 -6.30 -15.09 -11.04
CA THR A 71 -7.39 -14.12 -10.79
C THR A 71 -7.43 -13.73 -9.32
N GLN A 72 -7.78 -12.48 -9.04
CA GLN A 72 -7.88 -11.93 -7.71
C GLN A 72 -9.22 -11.27 -7.47
N ALA A 73 -9.74 -11.41 -6.26
CA ALA A 73 -10.82 -10.59 -5.74
C ALA A 73 -10.29 -9.79 -4.55
N VAL A 74 -10.31 -8.45 -4.66
CA VAL A 74 -9.82 -7.56 -3.61
C VAL A 74 -10.80 -7.52 -2.45
N ILE A 75 -10.31 -7.78 -1.24
CA ILE A 75 -11.08 -7.74 0.01
C ILE A 75 -11.04 -6.32 0.59
N TRP A 76 -9.84 -5.74 0.66
CA TRP A 76 -9.62 -4.35 1.06
C TRP A 76 -8.30 -3.84 0.47
N GLY A 77 -8.13 -2.52 0.46
CA GLY A 77 -6.91 -1.88 -0.01
C GLY A 77 -6.78 -1.84 -1.53
N ASP A 78 -5.55 -1.72 -2.01
CA ASP A 78 -5.23 -1.65 -3.44
C ASP A 78 -3.90 -2.38 -3.70
N PRO A 79 -3.93 -3.60 -4.28
CA PRO A 79 -2.73 -4.41 -4.48
C PRO A 79 -1.68 -3.75 -5.39
N ASP A 80 -2.08 -2.83 -6.28
CA ASP A 80 -1.13 -2.16 -7.17
C ASP A 80 -0.41 -0.99 -6.49
N LYS A 81 -0.93 -0.50 -5.36
CA LYS A 81 -0.45 0.75 -4.73
C LYS A 81 0.02 0.63 -3.30
N GLY A 82 -0.49 -0.32 -2.53
CA GLY A 82 -0.21 -0.37 -1.10
C GLY A 82 -0.77 -1.59 -0.39
N ALA A 83 -0.90 -1.48 0.92
CA ALA A 83 -1.41 -2.54 1.76
C ALA A 83 -2.78 -3.03 1.25
N HIS A 84 -2.97 -4.33 1.24
CA HIS A 84 -4.14 -4.98 0.69
C HIS A 84 -4.34 -6.38 1.23
N ALA A 85 -5.54 -6.91 1.03
CA ALA A 85 -5.78 -8.34 1.04
C ALA A 85 -6.66 -8.76 -0.13
N THR A 86 -6.42 -9.96 -0.65
CA THR A 86 -7.17 -10.56 -1.76
C THR A 86 -7.56 -12.00 -1.43
N PHE A 87 -8.59 -12.49 -2.12
CA PHE A 87 -8.65 -13.90 -2.46
C PHE A 87 -8.01 -14.09 -3.83
N THR A 88 -6.99 -14.94 -3.91
CA THR A 88 -6.27 -15.22 -5.15
C THR A 88 -6.52 -16.66 -5.58
N LYS A 89 -6.72 -16.85 -6.89
CA LYS A 89 -6.87 -18.14 -7.52
C LYS A 89 -5.79 -18.38 -8.54
N PHE A 90 -5.18 -19.55 -8.45
CA PHE A 90 -4.36 -20.13 -9.50
C PHE A 90 -5.15 -21.23 -10.20
N VAL A 91 -5.11 -21.25 -11.53
CA VAL A 91 -5.59 -22.40 -12.31
C VAL A 91 -4.75 -23.66 -12.00
N PRO A 92 -5.28 -24.86 -12.25
CA PRO A 92 -4.54 -26.09 -12.10
C PRO A 92 -3.19 -26.07 -12.82
N GLY A 93 -2.12 -26.40 -12.09
CA GLY A 93 -0.76 -26.46 -12.62
C GLY A 93 -0.12 -25.12 -12.97
N TYR A 94 -0.69 -23.98 -12.53
CA TYR A 94 -0.06 -22.67 -12.69
C TYR A 94 1.38 -22.68 -12.15
N ASP A 95 2.27 -21.98 -12.85
CA ASP A 95 3.69 -21.86 -12.52
C ASP A 95 4.09 -20.39 -12.59
N ALA A 96 4.51 -19.84 -11.45
CA ALA A 96 4.94 -18.45 -11.32
C ALA A 96 6.44 -18.24 -11.61
N GLY A 97 7.19 -19.33 -11.85
CA GLY A 97 8.64 -19.32 -11.95
C GLY A 97 9.34 -18.92 -10.64
N MET A 98 10.66 -18.81 -10.69
CA MET A 98 11.45 -18.26 -9.59
C MET A 98 11.27 -16.74 -9.55
N HIS A 99 10.95 -16.18 -8.39
CA HIS A 99 10.71 -14.75 -8.20
C HIS A 99 10.95 -14.29 -6.76
N THR A 100 10.83 -12.98 -6.57
CA THR A 100 10.80 -12.30 -5.27
C THR A 100 9.62 -11.32 -5.23
N HIS A 101 9.21 -10.96 -4.01
CA HIS A 101 8.31 -9.85 -3.74
C HIS A 101 9.09 -8.71 -3.07
N THR A 102 8.70 -7.45 -3.29
CA THR A 102 9.28 -6.31 -2.54
C THR A 102 8.87 -6.36 -1.06
N ASN A 103 7.60 -6.71 -0.80
CA ASN A 103 7.03 -6.75 0.54
C ASN A 103 6.78 -8.20 0.97
N ASP A 104 6.64 -8.41 2.28
CA ASP A 104 6.17 -9.68 2.82
C ASP A 104 4.79 -10.03 2.21
N VAL A 105 4.59 -11.33 1.96
CA VAL A 105 3.31 -11.89 1.52
C VAL A 105 2.88 -12.96 2.52
N TRP A 106 1.66 -12.82 3.04
CA TRP A 106 1.04 -13.77 3.95
C TRP A 106 -0.05 -14.54 3.20
N ILE A 107 -0.04 -15.86 3.34
CA ILE A 107 -0.91 -16.77 2.60
C ILE A 107 -1.62 -17.69 3.58
N VAL A 108 -2.93 -17.85 3.40
CA VAL A 108 -3.70 -18.95 4.00
C VAL A 108 -4.36 -19.75 2.88
N GLY A 109 -4.03 -21.03 2.77
CA GLY A 109 -4.66 -21.91 1.80
C GLY A 109 -6.12 -22.18 2.15
N MET A 110 -7.00 -22.20 1.15
CA MET A 110 -8.45 -22.39 1.35
C MET A 110 -9.03 -23.55 0.53
N LYS A 111 -8.52 -23.78 -0.70
CA LYS A 111 -8.85 -24.94 -1.56
C LYS A 111 -7.67 -25.26 -2.48
N GLY A 112 -7.48 -26.54 -2.83
CA GLY A 112 -6.32 -26.98 -3.61
C GLY A 112 -5.02 -26.79 -2.80
N ALA A 113 -3.98 -26.25 -3.43
CA ALA A 113 -2.84 -25.71 -2.69
C ALA A 113 -2.03 -24.68 -3.47
N TYR A 114 -1.55 -23.70 -2.72
CA TYR A 114 -0.39 -22.91 -3.11
C TYR A 114 0.86 -23.75 -2.85
N LEU A 115 1.64 -23.99 -3.90
CA LEU A 115 2.90 -24.71 -3.83
C LEU A 115 4.03 -23.71 -3.68
N TYR A 116 4.92 -23.95 -2.72
CA TYR A 116 6.07 -23.11 -2.43
C TYR A 116 7.33 -23.96 -2.48
N LYS A 117 8.42 -23.38 -3.00
CA LYS A 117 9.74 -23.98 -2.97
C LYS A 117 10.84 -22.94 -2.83
N ASP A 118 11.80 -23.21 -1.96
CA ASP A 118 13.07 -22.50 -1.90
C ASP A 118 14.23 -23.50 -1.72
N ASP A 119 15.43 -22.98 -1.42
CA ASP A 119 16.63 -23.79 -1.21
C ASP A 119 16.54 -24.70 0.04
N ALA A 120 15.65 -24.38 0.99
CA ALA A 120 15.39 -25.21 2.18
C ALA A 120 14.33 -26.30 1.92
N GLY A 121 13.67 -26.26 0.77
CA GLY A 121 12.79 -27.31 0.27
C GLY A 121 11.39 -26.83 -0.06
N GLU A 122 10.45 -27.78 -0.06
CA GLU A 122 9.11 -27.57 -0.59
C GLU A 122 8.06 -27.52 0.52
N LYS A 123 6.99 -26.77 0.28
CA LYS A 123 5.79 -26.69 1.12
C LYS A 123 4.55 -26.74 0.24
N ARG A 124 3.55 -27.50 0.68
CA ARG A 124 2.22 -27.53 0.09
C ARG A 124 1.28 -26.82 1.07
N VAL A 125 0.82 -25.62 0.72
CA VAL A 125 -0.04 -24.79 1.58
C VAL A 125 -1.50 -25.05 1.20
N GLY A 126 -2.12 -26.01 1.89
CA GLY A 126 -3.51 -26.44 1.67
C GLY A 126 -4.52 -25.71 2.57
N PRO A 127 -5.79 -26.17 2.59
CA PRO A 127 -6.83 -25.59 3.42
C PRO A 127 -6.45 -25.53 4.91
N GLY A 128 -6.39 -24.32 5.47
CA GLY A 128 -6.04 -24.07 6.88
C GLY A 128 -4.55 -23.90 7.15
N ASP A 129 -3.68 -24.15 6.18
CA ASP A 129 -2.24 -23.91 6.32
C ASP A 129 -1.90 -22.44 6.09
N PHE A 130 -0.87 -21.97 6.79
CA PHE A 130 -0.36 -20.62 6.70
C PHE A 130 1.09 -20.60 6.21
N LEU A 131 1.43 -19.62 5.37
CA LEU A 131 2.79 -19.32 4.92
C LEU A 131 3.02 -17.81 4.97
N ARG A 132 4.19 -17.39 5.44
CA ARG A 132 4.71 -16.03 5.19
C ARG A 132 5.97 -16.14 4.36
N VAL A 133 6.01 -15.42 3.24
CA VAL A 133 7.21 -15.22 2.44
C VAL A 133 7.76 -13.82 2.73
N PRO A 134 8.96 -13.69 3.31
CA PRO A 134 9.55 -12.37 3.53
C PRO A 134 9.86 -11.63 2.22
N GLY A 135 9.74 -10.31 2.23
CA GLY A 135 10.17 -9.46 1.12
C GLY A 135 11.64 -9.69 0.76
N GLY A 136 11.95 -9.75 -0.53
CA GLY A 136 13.26 -10.06 -1.08
C GLY A 136 13.63 -11.55 -1.05
N HIS A 137 12.80 -12.41 -0.46
CA HIS A 137 13.08 -13.86 -0.40
C HIS A 137 12.80 -14.52 -1.75
N LYS A 138 13.86 -15.08 -2.35
CA LYS A 138 13.78 -15.77 -3.63
C LYS A 138 13.12 -17.14 -3.44
N HIS A 139 12.03 -17.39 -4.16
CA HIS A 139 11.31 -18.64 -4.11
C HIS A 139 10.62 -18.94 -5.44
N TRP A 140 10.20 -20.18 -5.63
CA TRP A 140 9.26 -20.59 -6.66
C TRP A 140 7.87 -20.74 -6.06
N SER A 141 6.84 -20.46 -6.86
CA SER A 141 5.48 -20.84 -6.50
C SER A 141 4.63 -21.33 -7.67
N GLY A 142 3.55 -22.03 -7.33
CA GLY A 142 2.61 -22.56 -8.31
C GLY A 142 1.31 -23.04 -7.67
N GLY A 143 0.39 -23.51 -8.52
CA GLY A 143 -0.86 -24.13 -8.11
C GLY A 143 -0.79 -25.65 -8.16
N ASP A 144 -1.57 -26.34 -7.31
CA ASP A 144 -1.77 -27.78 -7.41
C ASP A 144 -2.14 -28.19 -8.86
N LYS A 145 -1.60 -29.32 -9.34
CA LYS A 145 -1.77 -29.75 -10.74
C LYS A 145 -3.21 -30.11 -11.09
N ALA A 146 -4.00 -30.59 -10.13
CA ALA A 146 -5.37 -31.01 -10.36
C ALA A 146 -6.37 -29.91 -9.99
N GLU A 147 -6.15 -29.25 -8.85
CA GLU A 147 -7.14 -28.32 -8.28
C GLU A 147 -6.77 -26.85 -8.41
N GLY A 148 -5.50 -26.54 -8.74
CA GLY A 148 -4.96 -25.19 -8.64
C GLY A 148 -4.86 -24.74 -7.19
N ALA A 149 -5.12 -23.46 -6.94
CA ALA A 149 -5.14 -22.91 -5.60
C ALA A 149 -6.26 -21.88 -5.45
N LEU A 150 -6.92 -21.86 -4.30
CA LEU A 150 -7.61 -20.68 -3.78
C LEU A 150 -7.01 -20.39 -2.41
N PHE A 151 -6.55 -19.16 -2.22
CA PHE A 151 -5.92 -18.73 -0.98
C PHE A 151 -6.26 -17.28 -0.66
N TYR A 152 -6.24 -16.98 0.64
CA TYR A 152 -6.19 -15.61 1.13
C TYR A 152 -4.74 -15.12 1.03
N GLU A 153 -4.54 -13.91 0.49
CA GLU A 153 -3.25 -13.24 0.41
C GLU A 153 -3.35 -11.87 1.06
N GLU A 154 -2.36 -11.50 1.86
CA GLU A 154 -2.25 -10.19 2.47
C GLU A 154 -0.82 -9.65 2.33
N SER A 155 -0.70 -8.33 2.20
CA SER A 155 0.58 -7.64 2.30
C SER A 155 0.40 -6.24 2.91
N SER A 156 1.43 -5.78 3.63
CA SER A 156 1.50 -4.41 4.17
C SER A 156 1.88 -3.36 3.12
N GLY A 157 2.19 -3.77 1.89
CA GLY A 157 2.53 -2.90 0.77
C GLY A 157 1.95 -3.42 -0.54
N LYS A 158 2.31 -2.78 -1.67
CA LYS A 158 1.88 -3.24 -3.00
C LYS A 158 2.34 -4.68 -3.25
N PHE A 159 1.55 -5.41 -4.02
CA PHE A 159 1.95 -6.67 -4.61
C PHE A 159 2.86 -6.41 -5.81
N ASP A 160 3.86 -7.27 -5.99
CA ASP A 160 4.62 -7.40 -7.23
C ASP A 160 5.13 -8.82 -7.37
N LEU A 161 5.42 -9.22 -8.60
CA LEU A 161 6.16 -10.44 -8.89
C LEU A 161 7.38 -10.01 -9.68
N ILE A 162 8.55 -10.11 -9.06
CA ILE A 162 9.83 -9.71 -9.66
C ILE A 162 10.55 -11.01 -10.07
N PRO A 163 10.61 -11.35 -11.37
CA PRO A 163 11.28 -12.56 -11.81
C PRO A 163 12.74 -12.59 -11.34
N ALA A 164 13.15 -13.70 -10.74
CA ALA A 164 14.53 -13.93 -10.39
C ALA A 164 15.26 -14.51 -11.61
N LYS A 165 16.42 -13.94 -11.94
CA LYS A 165 17.31 -14.46 -12.97
C LYS A 165 18.01 -15.74 -12.51
#